data_AF-A0A9W6GEG4-F1
#
_entry.id   AF-A0A9W6GEG4-F1
#
_cell.length_a   1.000
_cell.length_b   1.000
_cell.length_c   1.000
_cell.angle_alpha   90.00
_cell.angle_beta   90.00
_cell.angle_gamma   90.00
#
_symmetry.space_group_name_H-M   'P 1'
#
loop_
_entity.id
_entity.type
_entity.pdbx_description
1 polymer ?
#
loop_
_entity_poly.entity_id
_entity_poly.type
_entity_poly.pdbx_seq_one_letter_code
_entity_poly.pdbx_strand_id
1 'polypeptide(L)'
;MRIPRNWIPYITNNIIENLLKKDMIEPMVSKEQLLQEAEQIILDELMVEDRLNEEIRELLKKYESEIERSKLDYRKLFEMTKQKLVKQRNLVL
;
A
#
# COMPACT_ATOMS: atom_id res chain seq x y z
N MET A 1 7.49 -2.66 1.92
CA MET A 1 7.62 -1.54 0.94
C MET A 1 8.75 -1.74 -0.09
N ARG A 2 8.45 -1.57 -1.38
CA ARG A 2 9.41 -1.56 -2.51
C ARG A 2 10.09 -0.19 -2.74
N ILE A 3 9.55 0.90 -2.20
CA ILE A 3 10.06 2.27 -2.38
C ILE A 3 10.49 2.83 -1.01
N PRO A 4 11.71 3.38 -0.88
CA PRO A 4 12.15 4.03 0.35
C PRO A 4 11.38 5.34 0.58
N ARG A 5 10.94 5.59 1.83
CA ARG A 5 10.15 6.78 2.20
C ARG A 5 10.79 8.10 1.77
N ASN A 6 12.12 8.18 1.79
CA ASN A 6 12.85 9.39 1.42
C ASN A 6 12.71 9.79 -0.06
N TRP A 7 12.24 8.87 -0.92
CA TRP A 7 11.99 9.16 -2.34
C TRP A 7 10.57 9.68 -2.60
N ILE A 8 9.65 9.52 -1.63
CA ILE A 8 8.26 9.95 -1.78
C ILE A 8 8.16 11.47 -2.03
N PRO A 9 8.81 12.36 -1.26
CA PRO A 9 8.70 13.81 -1.50
C PRO A 9 9.18 14.20 -2.89
N TYR A 10 10.25 13.56 -3.38
CA TYR A 10 10.81 13.83 -4.69
C TYR A 10 9.85 13.41 -5.82
N ILE A 11 9.24 12.23 -5.70
CA ILE A 11 8.26 11.72 -6.67
C ILE A 11 7.01 12.60 -6.66
N THR A 12 6.47 12.92 -5.48
CA THR A 12 5.29 13.77 -5.32
C THR A 12 5.50 15.14 -5.96
N ASN A 13 6.65 15.77 -5.71
CA ASN A 13 6.95 17.07 -6.29
C ASN A 13 7.06 17.03 -7.81
N ASN A 14 7.66 15.98 -8.37
CA ASN A 14 7.78 15.82 -9.81
C ASN A 14 6.41 15.55 -10.48
N ILE A 15 5.50 14.84 -9.80
CA ILE A 15 4.13 14.61 -10.24
C ILE A 15 3.35 15.93 -10.24
N ILE A 16 3.37 16.67 -9.13
CA ILE A 16 2.66 17.95 -9.00
C ILE A 16 3.20 18.98 -10.00
N GLU A 17 4.52 19.08 -10.18
CA GLU A 17 5.10 19.97 -11.18
C GLU A 17 4.65 19.62 -12.61
N ASN A 18 4.58 18.34 -12.95
CA ASN A 18 4.09 17.92 -14.26
C ASN A 18 2.59 18.19 -14.45
N LEU A 19 1.80 18.00 -13.40
CA LEU A 19 0.36 18.28 -13.44
C LEU A 19 0.09 19.78 -13.58
N LEU A 20 0.85 20.63 -12.88
CA LEU A 20 0.80 22.09 -13.03
C LEU A 20 1.29 22.54 -14.40
N LYS A 21 2.42 22.00 -14.90
CA LYS A 21 2.94 22.34 -16.24
C LYS A 21 1.99 22.00 -17.38
N LYS A 22 1.13 21.01 -17.19
CA LYS A 22 0.15 20.56 -18.19
C LYS A 22 -1.23 21.19 -17.99
N ASP A 23 -1.37 22.17 -17.08
CA ASP A 23 -2.65 22.80 -16.70
C ASP A 23 -3.77 21.78 -16.40
N MET A 24 -3.40 20.61 -15.85
CA MET A 24 -4.37 19.56 -15.51
C MET A 24 -5.05 19.80 -14.16
N ILE A 25 -4.52 20.72 -13.35
CA ILE A 25 -5.03 21.05 -12.02
C ILE A 25 -4.94 22.56 -11.80
N GLU A 26 -6.04 23.14 -11.33
CA GLU A 26 -6.05 24.49 -10.77
C GLU A 26 -5.90 24.38 -9.24
N PRO A 27 -4.75 24.76 -8.67
CA PRO A 27 -4.56 24.68 -7.23
C PRO A 27 -5.47 25.69 -6.52
N MET A 28 -6.51 25.19 -5.83
CA MET A 28 -7.35 26.00 -4.92
C MET A 28 -6.67 26.31 -3.58
N VAL A 29 -5.53 25.66 -3.29
CA VAL A 29 -4.74 25.73 -2.06
C VAL A 29 -3.27 25.98 -2.37
N SER A 30 -2.49 26.36 -1.35
CA SER A 30 -1.04 26.57 -1.48
C SER A 30 -0.32 25.30 -1.99
N LYS A 31 0.69 25.46 -2.86
CA LYS A 31 1.50 24.35 -3.40
C LYS A 31 2.06 23.44 -2.30
N GLU A 32 2.41 24.01 -1.15
CA GLU A 32 2.91 23.27 0.02
C GLU A 32 1.87 22.34 0.64
N GLN A 33 0.61 22.79 0.75
CA GLN A 33 -0.49 21.96 1.26
C GLN A 33 -0.81 20.83 0.29
N LEU A 34 -0.85 21.13 -1.01
CA LEU A 34 -1.06 20.14 -2.06
C LEU A 34 0.05 19.06 -2.04
N LEU A 35 1.31 19.47 -1.84
CA LEU A 35 2.44 18.55 -1.71
C LEU A 35 2.31 17.64 -0.50
N GLN A 36 1.97 18.18 0.67
CA GLN A 36 1.79 17.39 1.89
C GLN A 36 0.66 16.37 1.74
N GLU A 37 -0.48 16.80 1.19
CA GLU A 37 -1.65 15.93 1.03
C GLU A 37 -1.37 14.82 0.01
N ALA A 38 -0.71 15.14 -1.11
CA ALA A 38 -0.31 14.16 -2.11
C ALA A 38 0.76 13.19 -1.58
N GLU A 39 1.74 13.67 -0.80
CA GLU A 39 2.71 12.82 -0.13
C GLU A 39 2.02 11.84 0.83
N GLN A 40 1.06 12.33 1.60
CA GLN A 40 0.32 11.50 2.54
C GLN A 40 -0.52 10.44 1.84
N ILE A 41 -1.20 10.78 0.74
CA ILE A 41 -1.95 9.82 -0.09
C ILE A 41 -1.02 8.74 -0.66
N ILE A 42 0.13 9.13 -1.22
CA ILE A 42 1.10 8.17 -1.77
C ILE A 42 1.65 7.27 -0.67
N LEU A 43 1.94 7.83 0.50
CA LEU A 43 2.47 7.09 1.64
C LEU A 43 1.43 6.11 2.19
N ASP A 44 0.18 6.53 2.30
CA ASP A 44 -0.94 5.67 2.71
C ASP A 44 -1.14 4.52 1.73
N GLU A 45 -1.16 4.78 0.43
CA GLU A 45 -1.23 3.75 -0.63
C GLU A 45 -0.06 2.75 -0.54
N LEU A 46 1.17 3.24 -0.36
CA LEU A 46 2.33 2.37 -0.19
C LEU A 46 2.28 1.55 1.11
N MET A 47 1.60 2.05 2.14
CA MET A 47 1.40 1.35 3.40
C MET A 47 0.25 0.34 3.36
N VAL A 48 -0.64 0.40 2.37
CA VAL A 48 -1.73 -0.59 2.21
C VAL A 48 -1.16 -2.01 2.10
N GLU A 49 -0.06 -2.19 1.36
CA GLU A 49 0.58 -3.51 1.21
C GLU A 49 1.12 -4.03 2.55
N ASP A 50 1.77 -3.17 3.34
CA ASP A 50 2.30 -3.56 4.65
C ASP A 50 1.16 -3.90 5.63
N ARG A 51 0.09 -3.09 5.65
CA ARG A 51 -1.11 -3.37 6.47
C ARG A 51 -1.76 -4.69 6.08
N LEU A 52 -1.84 -4.98 4.79
CA LEU A 52 -2.39 -6.23 4.28
C LEU A 52 -1.53 -7.43 4.68
N ASN A 53 -0.20 -7.30 4.61
CA ASN A 53 0.73 -8.33 5.06
C ASN A 53 0.61 -8.59 6.57
N GLU A 54 0.46 -7.54 7.39
CA GLU A 54 0.23 -7.66 8.83
C GLU A 54 -1.09 -8.39 9.12
N GLU A 55 -2.17 -8.01 8.44
CA GLU A 55 -3.50 -8.61 8.58
C GLU A 55 -3.50 -10.10 8.21
N ILE A 56 -2.78 -10.48 7.14
CA ILE A 56 -2.58 -11.89 6.76
C ILE A 56 -1.79 -12.65 7.83
N ARG A 57 -0.73 -12.04 8.39
CA ARG A 57 0.07 -12.67 9.46
C ARG A 57 -0.76 -12.90 10.72
N GLU A 58 -1.55 -11.92 11.14
CA GLU A 58 -2.45 -12.06 12.29
C GLU A 58 -3.50 -13.15 12.08
N LEU A 59 -4.11 -13.18 10.89
CA LEU A 59 -5.03 -14.24 10.49
C LEU A 59 -4.37 -15.62 10.63
N LEU A 60 -3.21 -15.81 10.01
CA LEU A 60 -2.52 -17.09 10.05
C LEU A 60 -2.07 -17.47 11.47
N LYS A 61 -1.69 -16.50 12.30
CA LYS A 61 -1.33 -16.73 13.70
C LYS A 61 -2.51 -17.24 14.53
N LYS A 62 -3.72 -16.76 14.25
CA LYS A 62 -4.95 -17.29 14.88
C LYS A 62 -5.24 -18.74 14.47
N TYR A 63 -4.87 -19.11 13.24
CA TYR A 63 -5.06 -20.47 12.71
C TYR A 63 -3.84 -21.38 12.91
N GLU A 64 -2.75 -20.90 13.52
CA GLU A 64 -1.48 -21.63 13.65
C GLU A 64 -1.65 -23.01 14.31
N SER A 65 -2.49 -23.08 15.35
CA SER A 65 -2.83 -24.33 16.05
C SER A 65 -3.61 -25.33 15.19
N GLU A 66 -4.46 -24.84 14.28
CA GLU A 66 -5.17 -25.68 13.30
C GLU A 66 -4.26 -26.10 12.15
N ILE A 67 -3.35 -25.23 11.72
CA ILE A 67 -2.37 -25.49 10.67
C ILE A 67 -1.40 -26.60 11.11
N GLU A 68 -0.92 -26.53 12.36
CA GLU A 68 -0.09 -27.58 12.98
C GLU A 68 -0.84 -28.91 13.07
N ARG A 69 -2.10 -28.90 13.53
CA ARG A 69 -2.93 -30.11 13.61
C ARG A 69 -3.23 -30.73 12.25
N SER A 70 -3.36 -29.90 11.23
CA SER A 70 -3.75 -30.31 9.86
C SER A 70 -2.56 -30.59 8.94
N LYS A 71 -1.32 -30.40 9.41
CA LYS A 71 -0.08 -30.44 8.59
C LYS A 71 -0.18 -29.57 7.32
N LEU A 72 -0.88 -28.45 7.40
CA LEU A 72 -1.02 -27.54 6.26
C LEU A 72 0.24 -26.69 6.13
N ASP A 73 0.71 -26.48 4.90
CA ASP A 73 1.84 -25.59 4.64
C ASP A 73 1.44 -24.14 4.88
N TYR A 74 1.99 -23.53 5.94
CA TYR A 74 1.81 -22.11 6.29
C TYR A 74 2.05 -21.20 5.08
N ARG A 75 3.10 -21.48 4.31
CA ARG A 75 3.49 -20.70 3.13
C ARG A 75 2.42 -20.74 2.03
N LYS A 76 1.72 -21.86 1.88
CA LYS A 76 0.66 -22.05 0.89
C LYS A 76 -0.61 -21.31 1.28
N LEU A 77 -0.96 -21.33 2.58
CA LEU A 77 -2.08 -20.57 3.13
C LEU A 77 -1.82 -19.05 3.05
N PHE A 78 -0.60 -18.61 3.29
CA PHE A 78 -0.20 -17.22 3.11
C PHE A 78 -0.45 -16.74 1.68
N GLU A 79 0.03 -17.48 0.68
CA GLU A 79 -0.18 -17.16 -0.73
C GLU A 79 -1.67 -17.16 -1.14
N MET A 80 -2.44 -18.16 -0.70
CA MET A 80 -3.87 -18.24 -0.99
C MET A 80 -4.65 -17.07 -0.37
N THR A 81 -4.31 -16.70 0.86
CA THR A 81 -4.96 -15.61 1.59
C THR A 81 -4.58 -14.26 0.97
N LYS A 82 -3.30 -14.09 0.60
CA LYS A 82 -2.83 -12.93 -0.15
C LYS A 82 -3.59 -12.76 -1.45
N GLN A 83 -3.71 -13.81 -2.27
CA GLN A 83 -4.47 -13.74 -3.52
C GLN A 83 -5.96 -13.40 -3.31
N LYS A 84 -6.61 -13.96 -2.28
CA LYS A 84 -7.99 -13.61 -1.95
C LYS A 84 -8.15 -12.15 -1.57
N LEU A 85 -7.30 -11.65 -0.67
CA LEU A 85 -7.36 -10.26 -0.19
C LEU A 85 -7.04 -9.25 -1.31
N VAL A 86 -6.06 -9.55 -2.15
CA VAL A 86 -5.71 -8.72 -3.32
C VAL A 86 -6.91 -8.60 -4.27
N LYS A 87 -7.60 -9.72 -4.55
CA LYS A 87 -8.84 -9.71 -5.35
C LYS A 87 -9.99 -8.97 -4.69
N GLN A 88 -10.17 -9.12 -3.37
CA GLN A 88 -11.27 -8.45 -2.66
C GLN A 88 -11.09 -6.93 -2.57
N ARG A 89 -9.85 -6.46 -2.38
CA ARG A 89 -9.55 -5.04 -2.29
C ARG A 89 -9.17 -4.41 -3.63
N ASN A 90 -9.24 -5.19 -4.72
CA ASN A 90 -8.87 -4.78 -6.07
C ASN A 90 -7.49 -4.11 -6.14
N LEU A 91 -6.56 -4.57 -5.30
CA LEU A 91 -5.23 -4.00 -5.19
C LEU A 91 -4.37 -4.49 -6.35
N VAL A 92 -3.61 -3.59 -6.96
CA VAL A 92 -2.63 -3.92 -7.99
C VAL A 92 -1.27 -4.05 -7.30
N LEU A 93 -0.70 -5.26 -7.27
CA LEU A 93 0.62 -5.59 -6.70
C LEU A 93 1.73 -5.63 -7.77
#